data_AF-A0A1V2EV75-F1
#
_entry.id   AF-A0A1V2EV75-F1
#
_cell.length_a   1.000
_cell.length_b   1.000
_cell.length_c   1.000
_cell.angle_alpha   90.00
_cell.angle_beta   90.00
_cell.angle_gamma   90.00
#
_symmetry.space_group_name_H-M   'P 1'
#
loop_
_entity.id
_entity.type
_entity.pdbx_description
1 polymer ?
#
loop_
_entity_poly.entity_id
_entity_poly.type
_entity_poly.pdbx_seq_one_letter_code
_entity_poly.pdbx_strand_id
1 'polypeptide(L)'
;MSAMTWSWRLLLLLAAGFAVTMAVLPHPPKVPIDGDKYQHMLAFGTLTILAVLAFPRTPLLRIGERLSFLGAMIEVVQSIPALHRDCDIMDWVADTAVIVAVLLVVAISRRMRPSAI
;
A
#
# COMPACT_ATOMS: atom_id res chain seq x y z
N MET A 1 19.38 3.08 14.14
CA MET A 1 18.62 2.80 12.89
C MET A 1 19.58 2.97 11.72
N SER A 2 19.66 2.04 10.77
CA SER A 2 20.70 2.07 9.72
C SER A 2 20.34 3.02 8.58
N ALA A 3 21.34 3.56 7.88
CA ALA A 3 21.13 4.38 6.67
C ALA A 3 20.24 3.69 5.63
N MET A 4 20.37 2.36 5.50
CA MET A 4 19.51 1.53 4.65
C MET A 4 18.01 1.66 4.96
N THR A 5 17.62 1.72 6.24
CA THR A 5 16.20 1.88 6.61
C THR A 5 15.64 3.26 6.28
N TRP A 6 16.48 4.29 6.19
CA TRP A 6 16.06 5.62 5.76
C TRP A 6 15.72 5.66 4.27
N SER A 7 16.51 4.99 3.43
CA SER A 7 16.21 4.87 2.00
C SER A 7 14.84 4.24 1.76
N TRP A 8 14.53 3.13 2.46
CA TRP A 8 13.21 2.49 2.35
C TRP A 8 12.06 3.37 2.84
N ARG A 9 12.27 4.18 3.88
CA ARG A 9 11.25 5.13 4.36
C ARG A 9 11.01 6.26 3.37
N LEU A 10 12.07 6.78 2.77
CA LEU A 10 11.96 7.78 1.71
C LEU A 10 11.22 7.20 0.51
N LEU A 11 11.57 6.00 0.07
CA LEU A 11 10.84 5.30 -1.00
C LEU A 11 9.37 5.06 -0.66
N LEU A 12 9.08 4.63 0.57
CA LEU A 12 7.71 4.47 1.05
C LEU A 12 6.94 5.80 1.02
N LEU A 13 7.55 6.88 1.52
CA LEU A 13 6.92 8.21 1.53
C LEU A 13 6.64 8.72 0.11
N LEU A 14 7.61 8.57 -0.80
CA LEU A 14 7.45 8.96 -2.20
C LEU A 14 6.37 8.13 -2.90
N ALA A 15 6.38 6.80 -2.70
CA ALA A 15 5.37 5.92 -3.26
C ALA A 15 3.97 6.19 -2.70
N ALA A 16 3.84 6.45 -1.38
CA ALA A 16 2.57 6.78 -0.76
C ALA A 16 2.05 8.13 -1.25
N GLY A 17 2.92 9.14 -1.34
CA GLY A 17 2.57 10.44 -1.90
C GLY A 17 2.11 10.33 -3.35
N PHE A 18 2.81 9.53 -4.16
CA PHE A 18 2.41 9.25 -5.54
C PHE A 18 1.04 8.56 -5.62
N ALA A 19 0.83 7.48 -4.86
CA ALA A 19 -0.43 6.74 -4.86
C ALA A 19 -1.62 7.62 -4.44
N VAL A 20 -1.47 8.39 -3.35
CA VAL A 20 -2.52 9.32 -2.89
C VAL A 20 -2.78 10.42 -3.93
N THR A 21 -1.74 10.96 -4.56
CA THR A 21 -1.89 11.98 -5.61
C THR A 21 -2.67 11.42 -6.80
N MET A 22 -2.31 10.22 -7.26
CA MET A 22 -3.01 9.55 -8.37
C MET A 22 -4.47 9.24 -8.03
N ALA A 23 -4.76 8.85 -6.79
CA ALA A 23 -6.12 8.54 -6.35
C ALA A 23 -7.03 9.78 -6.26
N VAL A 24 -6.48 10.93 -5.88
CA VAL A 24 -7.22 12.19 -5.68
C VAL A 24 -7.29 13.06 -6.96
N LEU A 25 -6.40 12.84 -7.93
CA LEU A 25 -6.45 13.56 -9.20
C LEU A 25 -7.75 13.25 -9.97
N PRO A 26 -8.50 14.28 -10.45
CA PRO A 26 -9.73 14.08 -11.22
C PRO A 26 -9.48 13.38 -12.56
N HIS A 27 -8.35 13.67 -13.20
CA HIS A 27 -7.93 13.07 -14.47
C HIS A 27 -6.50 12.54 -14.31
N PRO A 28 -6.33 11.35 -13.71
CA PRO A 28 -5.00 10.78 -13.55
C PRO A 28 -4.36 10.52 -14.94
N PRO A 29 -3.04 10.70 -15.08
CA PRO A 29 -2.31 10.22 -16.24
C PRO A 29 -2.60 8.73 -16.49
N LYS A 30 -2.78 8.34 -17.75
CA LYS A 30 -2.96 6.94 -18.10
C LYS A 30 -1.67 6.16 -17.79
N VAL A 31 -1.80 5.10 -17.01
CA VAL A 31 -0.73 4.13 -16.76
C VAL A 31 -0.97 2.88 -17.62
N PRO A 32 0.08 2.13 -17.99
CA PRO A 32 -0.03 0.94 -18.85
C PRO A 32 -0.53 -0.29 -18.06
N ILE A 33 -1.58 -0.10 -17.25
CA ILE A 33 -2.27 -1.13 -16.48
C ILE A 33 -3.76 -0.84 -16.65
N ASP A 34 -4.46 -1.76 -17.31
CA ASP A 34 -5.90 -1.64 -17.52
C ASP A 34 -6.66 -2.06 -16.26
N GLY A 35 -7.57 -1.19 -15.80
CA GLY A 35 -8.46 -1.44 -14.67
C GLY A 35 -8.00 -0.76 -13.37
N ASP A 36 -8.84 0.14 -12.87
CA ASP A 36 -8.61 0.94 -11.64
C ASP A 36 -8.26 0.04 -10.44
N LYS A 37 -9.02 -1.05 -10.28
CA LYS A 37 -8.78 -2.08 -9.27
C LYS A 37 -7.39 -2.70 -9.30
N TYR A 38 -6.83 -2.97 -10.48
CA TYR A 38 -5.48 -3.54 -10.59
C TYR A 38 -4.40 -2.51 -10.27
N GLN A 39 -4.64 -1.23 -10.60
CA GLN A 39 -3.75 -0.13 -10.23
C GLN A 39 -3.71 0.05 -8.72
N HIS A 40 -4.87 0.03 -8.07
CA HIS A 40 -5.05 0.05 -6.61
C HIS A 40 -4.30 -1.10 -5.92
N MET A 41 -4.60 -2.33 -6.35
CA MET A 41 -3.93 -3.54 -5.85
C MET A 41 -2.40 -3.47 -6.00
N LEU A 42 -1.89 -3.01 -7.14
CA LEU A 42 -0.45 -2.87 -7.37
C LEU A 42 0.17 -1.77 -6.49
N ALA A 43 -0.51 -0.65 -6.32
CA ALA A 43 -0.08 0.43 -5.44
C ALA A 43 0.01 -0.06 -3.98
N PHE A 44 -1.05 -0.65 -3.43
CA PHE A 44 -1.07 -1.12 -2.05
C PHE A 44 -0.16 -2.32 -1.80
N GLY A 45 0.00 -3.22 -2.78
CA GLY A 45 1.01 -4.28 -2.72
C GLY A 45 2.43 -3.72 -2.61
N THR A 46 2.75 -2.72 -3.45
CA THR A 46 4.06 -2.04 -3.43
C THR A 46 4.30 -1.32 -2.10
N LEU A 47 3.30 -0.58 -1.59
CA LEU A 47 3.37 0.09 -0.30
C LEU A 47 3.57 -0.90 0.85
N THR A 48 2.93 -2.06 0.79
CA THR A 48 3.08 -3.11 1.81
C THR A 48 4.52 -3.64 1.87
N ILE A 49 5.12 -3.94 0.72
CA ILE A 49 6.52 -4.40 0.64
C ILE A 49 7.46 -3.31 1.18
N LEU A 50 7.30 -2.07 0.73
CA LEU A 50 8.13 -0.95 1.18
C LEU A 50 7.98 -0.70 2.68
N ALA A 51 6.77 -0.79 3.23
CA ALA A 51 6.52 -0.62 4.66
C ALA A 51 7.19 -1.70 5.50
N VAL A 52 7.13 -2.96 5.06
CA VAL A 52 7.83 -4.08 5.71
C VAL A 52 9.34 -3.88 5.73
N LEU A 53 9.92 -3.35 4.65
CA LEU A 53 11.37 -3.06 4.54
C LEU A 53 11.78 -1.81 5.34
N ALA A 54 10.94 -0.78 5.36
CA ALA A 54 11.15 0.47 6.09
C ALA A 54 11.05 0.29 7.61
N PHE A 55 10.22 -0.66 8.07
CA PHE A 55 9.92 -0.92 9.47
C PHE A 55 10.04 -2.40 9.84
N PRO A 56 11.25 -3.00 9.77
CA PRO A 56 11.43 -4.44 9.91
C PRO A 56 11.05 -4.99 11.29
N ARG A 57 11.11 -4.16 12.34
CA ARG A 57 10.76 -4.51 13.73
C ARG A 57 9.28 -4.26 14.08
N THR A 58 8.51 -3.64 13.19
CA THR A 58 7.09 -3.36 13.45
C THR A 58 6.27 -4.64 13.24
N PRO A 59 5.28 -4.94 14.10
CA PRO A 59 4.38 -6.05 13.89
C PRO A 59 3.67 -5.95 12.54
N LEU A 60 3.62 -7.06 11.78
CA LEU A 60 2.99 -7.08 10.45
C LEU A 60 1.52 -6.66 10.50
N LEU A 61 0.79 -7.04 11.55
CA LEU A 61 -0.60 -6.62 11.75
C LEU A 61 -0.74 -5.09 11.82
N ARG A 62 0.19 -4.40 12.50
CA ARG A 62 0.19 -2.93 12.58
C ARG A 62 0.48 -2.29 11.23
N ILE A 63 1.31 -2.90 10.40
CA ILE A 63 1.55 -2.43 9.02
C ILE A 63 0.26 -2.57 8.21
N GLY A 64 -0.39 -3.73 8.29
CA GLY A 64 -1.64 -3.99 7.59
C GLY A 64 -2.78 -3.05 8.00
N GLU A 65 -2.99 -2.87 9.30
CA GLU A 65 -3.96 -1.93 9.88
C GLU A 65 -3.78 -0.51 9.30
N ARG A 66 -2.55 0.00 9.29
CA ARG A 66 -2.26 1.38 8.86
C ARG A 66 -2.44 1.57 7.35
N LEU A 67 -2.08 0.58 6.55
CA LEU A 67 -2.26 0.64 5.10
C LEU A 67 -3.74 0.47 4.72
N SER A 68 -4.47 -0.46 5.35
CA SER A 68 -5.91 -0.60 5.11
C SER A 68 -6.68 0.65 5.55
N PHE A 69 -6.26 1.28 6.65
CA PHE A 69 -6.81 2.58 7.07
C PHE A 69 -6.52 3.69 6.06
N LEU A 70 -5.32 3.74 5.46
CA LEU A 70 -5.01 4.67 4.38
C LEU A 70 -5.94 4.45 3.16
N GLY A 71 -6.18 3.20 2.77
CA GLY A 71 -7.14 2.87 1.69
C GLY A 71 -8.54 3.38 2.00
N ALA A 72 -9.05 3.13 3.21
CA ALA A 72 -10.36 3.65 3.63
C ALA A 72 -10.42 5.19 3.62
N MET A 73 -9.34 5.89 3.99
CA MET A 73 -9.28 7.34 3.90
C MET A 73 -9.31 7.83 2.44
N ILE A 74 -8.66 7.12 1.51
CA ILE A 74 -8.68 7.46 0.08
C ILE A 74 -10.12 7.37 -0.46
N GLU A 75 -10.85 6.31 -0.16
CA GLU A 75 -12.27 6.16 -0.55
C GLU A 75 -13.15 7.30 -0.01
N VAL A 76 -12.97 7.64 1.27
CA VAL A 76 -13.69 8.76 1.88
C VAL A 76 -13.36 10.08 1.17
N VAL A 77 -12.10 10.30 0.81
CA VAL A 77 -11.71 11.51 0.06
C VAL A 77 -12.32 11.46 -1.35
N GLN A 78 -12.29 10.33 -2.04
CA GLN A 78 -12.88 10.17 -3.37
C GLN A 78 -14.40 10.38 -3.37
N SER A 79 -15.09 10.17 -2.24
CA SER A 79 -16.52 10.52 -2.10
C SER A 79 -16.82 12.02 -2.20
N ILE A 80 -15.80 12.90 -2.19
CA ILE A 80 -15.97 14.35 -2.37
C ILE A 80 -16.33 14.64 -3.84
N PRO A 81 -17.53 15.21 -4.13
CA PRO A 81 -18.00 15.39 -5.50
C PRO A 81 -17.08 16.22 -6.39
N ALA A 82 -16.34 17.17 -5.81
CA ALA A 82 -15.39 18.02 -6.54
C ALA A 82 -14.24 17.23 -7.20
N LEU A 83 -13.94 16.02 -6.72
CA LEU A 83 -12.87 15.18 -7.27
C LEU A 83 -13.31 14.40 -8.50
N HIS A 84 -14.61 14.32 -8.79
CA HIS A 84 -15.16 13.52 -9.89
C HIS A 84 -14.64 12.07 -9.89
N ARG A 85 -14.49 11.51 -8.68
CA ARG A 85 -14.15 10.11 -8.44
C ARG A 85 -15.34 9.41 -7.81
N ASP A 86 -15.51 8.15 -8.15
CA ASP A 86 -16.52 7.31 -7.52
C ASP A 86 -15.87 6.61 -6.32
N CYS A 87 -16.49 6.73 -5.15
CA CYS A 87 -16.12 5.90 -4.01
C CYS A 87 -16.59 4.46 -4.30
N ASP A 88 -15.67 3.51 -4.27
CA ASP A 88 -15.95 2.09 -4.40
C ASP A 88 -15.37 1.32 -3.22
N ILE A 89 -16.25 0.92 -2.31
CA ILE A 89 -15.87 0.09 -1.16
C ILE A 89 -15.18 -1.22 -1.59
N MET A 90 -15.43 -1.70 -2.81
CA MET A 90 -14.77 -2.88 -3.35
C MET A 90 -13.30 -2.65 -3.67
N ASP A 91 -12.87 -1.42 -3.91
CA ASP A 91 -11.45 -1.09 -4.09
C ASP A 91 -10.73 -1.14 -2.74
N TRP A 92 -11.32 -0.57 -1.68
CA TRP A 92 -10.78 -0.75 -0.33
C TRP A 92 -10.68 -2.23 0.10
N VAL A 93 -11.68 -3.05 -0.25
CA VAL A 93 -11.65 -4.50 0.01
C VAL A 93 -10.53 -5.17 -0.78
N ALA A 94 -10.36 -4.83 -2.06
CA ALA A 94 -9.29 -5.37 -2.90
C ALA A 94 -7.89 -4.99 -2.37
N ASP A 95 -7.71 -3.73 -1.96
CA ASP A 95 -6.48 -3.22 -1.37
C ASP A 95 -6.14 -3.97 -0.08
N THR A 96 -7.13 -4.13 0.80
CA THR A 96 -6.97 -4.88 2.05
C THR A 96 -6.62 -6.35 1.79
N ALA A 97 -7.22 -6.98 0.78
CA ALA A 97 -6.92 -8.36 0.39
C ALA A 97 -5.45 -8.50 -0.08
N VAL A 98 -4.96 -7.58 -0.90
CA VAL A 98 -3.56 -7.60 -1.36
C VAL A 98 -2.58 -7.34 -0.23
N ILE A 99 -2.86 -6.38 0.65
CA ILE A 99 -2.06 -6.11 1.85
C ILE A 99 -1.91 -7.41 2.66
N VAL A 100 -3.02 -8.09 2.96
CA VAL A 100 -3.02 -9.35 3.73
C VAL A 100 -2.22 -10.43 3.00
N ALA A 101 -2.42 -10.60 1.69
CA ALA A 101 -1.69 -11.58 0.90
C ALA A 101 -0.16 -11.36 0.95
N VAL A 102 0.30 -10.12 0.76
CA VAL A 102 1.73 -9.77 0.84
C VAL A 102 2.27 -10.01 2.26
N LEU A 103 1.53 -9.61 3.29
CA LEU A 103 1.95 -9.81 4.68
C LEU A 103 2.03 -11.30 5.05
N LEU A 104 1.13 -12.14 4.54
CA LEU A 104 1.18 -13.59 4.73
C LEU A 104 2.44 -14.19 4.09
N VAL A 105 2.75 -13.80 2.85
CA VAL A 105 3.99 -14.23 2.18
C VAL A 105 5.21 -13.82 3.00
N VAL A 106 5.28 -12.55 3.45
CA VAL A 106 6.36 -12.05 4.31
C VAL A 106 6.45 -12.84 5.62
N ALA A 107 5.33 -13.12 6.27
CA ALA A 107 5.29 -13.86 7.53
C ALA A 107 5.84 -15.29 7.34
N ILE A 108 5.42 -15.96 6.27
CA ILE A 108 5.89 -17.29 5.91
C ILE A 108 7.40 -17.27 5.60
N SER A 109 7.86 -16.33 4.77
CA SER A 109 9.28 -16.20 4.45
C SER A 109 10.15 -15.91 5.67
N ARG A 110 9.67 -15.11 6.63
CA ARG A 110 10.38 -14.85 7.90
C ARG A 110 10.50 -16.10 8.77
N ARG A 111 9.50 -16.99 8.76
CA ARG A 111 9.52 -18.27 9.49
C ARG A 111 10.43 -19.31 8.84
N MET A 112 10.53 -19.29 7.51
CA MET A 112 11.34 -20.25 6.76
C MET A 112 12.85 -19.96 6.78
N ARG A 113 13.29 -18.76 7.20
CA ARG A 113 14.72 -18.44 7.30
C ARG A 113 15.34 -19.30 8.41
N PRO A 114 16.21 -20.29 8.08
CA PRO A 114 16.90 -21.06 9.10
C PRO A 114 17.78 -20.11 9.90
N SER A 115 17.76 -20.21 11.22
CA SER A 115 18.80 -19.61 12.05
C SER A 115 20.13 -20.16 11.56
N ALA A 116 20.98 -19.31 10.98
CA ALA A 116 22.35 -19.70 10.69
C ALA A 116 22.98 -20.10 12.03
N ILE A 117 23.27 -21.40 12.19
CA ILE A 117 24.06 -21.96 13.28
C ILE A 117 25.53 -21.79 12.91
#